data_AF-A0A7J3X6D1-F1
#
_entry.id   AF-A0A7J3X6D1-F1
#
_cell.length_a   1.000
_cell.length_b   1.000
_cell.length_c   1.000
_cell.angle_alpha   90.00
_cell.angle_beta   90.00
_cell.angle_gamma   90.00
#
_symmetry.space_group_name_H-M   'P 1'
#
loop_
_entity.id
_entity.type
_entity.pdbx_description
1 polymer ?
#
loop_
_entity_poly.entity_id
_entity_poly.type
_entity_poly.pdbx_seq_one_letter_code
_entity_poly.pdbx_strand_id
1 'polypeptide(L)'
;RYFSFGGRTVTDNIRATRRYDKPDLLVVGELRGEEVPSWFEAAGSGIPVLTTAHSVGLGDAVKRLDTLIQAAGLRASVLDAVRVWVVCGKTVSSSGIERGVKAVYVVTEEGFQPVYRAGRYLPEEEFLRLLPPELQLGFEEKAAPAAYLAIKEKLSTPEEAVFERMEPLPTEEVLQSGGL
;
A
#
# COMPACT_ATOMS: atom_id res chain seq x y z
N ARG A 1 -15.66 7.66 -16.04
CA ARG A 1 -15.10 8.25 -17.28
C ARG A 1 -13.60 8.41 -17.07
N TYR A 2 -12.76 7.81 -17.90
CA TYR A 2 -11.31 8.03 -17.81
C TYR A 2 -10.95 9.31 -18.54
N PHE A 3 -10.40 10.27 -17.81
CA PHE A 3 -9.95 11.54 -18.34
C PHE A 3 -8.49 11.41 -18.83
N SER A 4 -8.30 10.79 -19.98
CA SER A 4 -7.05 10.95 -20.73
C SER A 4 -7.21 12.20 -21.60
N PHE A 5 -6.74 13.34 -21.10
CA PHE A 5 -6.70 14.57 -21.88
C PHE A 5 -5.32 14.66 -22.55
N GLY A 6 -5.27 14.62 -23.88
CA GLY A 6 -4.04 14.87 -24.63
C GLY A 6 -3.40 16.20 -24.22
N GLY A 7 -2.12 16.16 -23.86
CA GLY A 7 -1.35 17.34 -23.43
C GLY A 7 -1.32 17.60 -21.90
N ARG A 8 -1.88 16.73 -21.07
CA ARG A 8 -1.76 16.82 -19.61
C ARG A 8 -0.80 15.78 -19.04
N THR A 9 0.02 16.20 -18.08
CA THR A 9 0.89 15.30 -17.31
C THR A 9 0.05 14.49 -16.29
N VAL A 10 0.63 13.42 -15.75
CA VAL A 10 0.02 12.68 -14.63
C VAL A 10 -0.24 13.62 -13.44
N THR A 11 0.70 14.52 -13.18
CA THR A 11 0.60 15.59 -12.17
C THR A 11 -0.63 16.46 -12.38
N ASP A 12 -0.90 16.91 -13.61
CA ASP A 12 -2.06 17.73 -13.93
C ASP A 12 -3.37 16.98 -13.67
N ASN A 13 -3.41 15.69 -14.03
CA ASN A 13 -4.59 14.85 -13.81
C ASN A 13 -4.85 14.62 -12.32
N ILE A 14 -3.82 14.31 -11.52
CA ILE A 14 -3.96 14.18 -10.07
C ILE A 14 -4.52 15.46 -9.45
N ARG A 15 -3.96 16.62 -9.83
CA ARG A 15 -4.38 17.92 -9.31
C ARG A 15 -5.82 18.25 -9.69
N ALA A 16 -6.21 17.98 -10.94
CA ALA A 16 -7.58 18.21 -11.41
C ALA A 16 -8.56 17.30 -10.67
N THR A 17 -8.27 16.00 -10.58
CA THR A 17 -9.13 15.01 -9.93
C THR A 17 -9.28 15.30 -8.44
N ARG A 18 -8.19 15.61 -7.73
CA ARG A 18 -8.23 16.03 -6.33
C ARG A 18 -9.13 17.26 -6.11
N ARG A 19 -9.02 18.27 -6.99
CA ARG A 19 -9.74 19.55 -6.81
C ARG A 19 -11.22 19.49 -7.21
N TYR A 20 -11.52 18.79 -8.30
CA TYR A 20 -12.81 18.91 -8.97
C TYR A 20 -13.64 17.63 -8.93
N ASP A 21 -13.00 16.46 -8.97
CA ASP A 21 -13.73 15.19 -9.08
C ASP A 21 -14.08 14.58 -7.72
N LYS A 22 -13.30 14.90 -6.66
CA LYS A 22 -13.47 14.36 -5.28
C LYS A 22 -13.68 12.84 -5.28
N PRO A 23 -12.71 12.06 -5.80
CA PRO A 23 -12.88 10.61 -5.93
C PRO A 23 -12.93 9.93 -4.57
N ASP A 24 -13.66 8.81 -4.49
CA ASP A 24 -13.63 7.91 -3.34
C ASP A 24 -12.28 7.18 -3.21
N LEU A 25 -11.57 6.98 -4.32
CA LEU A 25 -10.25 6.37 -4.39
C LEU A 25 -9.48 6.96 -5.58
N LEU A 26 -8.25 7.41 -5.34
CA LEU A 26 -7.32 7.85 -6.39
C LEU A 26 -6.32 6.73 -6.70
N VAL A 27 -6.43 6.14 -7.88
CA VAL A 27 -5.48 5.14 -8.39
C VAL A 27 -4.54 5.78 -9.40
N VAL A 28 -3.24 5.74 -9.11
CA VAL A 28 -2.18 6.09 -10.06
C VAL A 28 -1.48 4.80 -10.45
N GLY A 29 -1.30 4.56 -11.75
CA GLY A 29 -0.74 3.28 -12.21
C GLY A 29 0.65 3.02 -11.63
N GLU A 30 1.53 4.01 -11.72
CA GLU A 30 2.91 3.94 -11.23
C GLU A 30 3.42 5.34 -10.88
N LEU A 31 4.15 5.45 -9.78
CA LEU A 31 4.89 6.66 -9.40
C LEU A 31 6.35 6.56 -9.85
N ARG A 32 6.80 7.55 -10.63
CA ARG A 32 8.13 7.62 -11.22
C ARG A 32 8.92 8.86 -10.80
N GLY A 33 8.27 10.01 -10.56
CA GLY A 33 8.99 11.23 -10.22
C GLY A 33 8.09 12.39 -9.80
N GLU A 34 7.88 13.33 -10.74
CA GLU A 34 7.27 14.65 -10.50
C GLU A 34 5.83 14.63 -9.96
N GLU A 35 5.12 13.53 -10.18
CA GLU A 35 3.73 13.33 -9.77
C GLU A 35 3.60 12.95 -8.28
N VAL A 36 4.68 12.45 -7.67
CA VAL A 36 4.71 11.95 -6.29
C VAL A 36 4.21 12.98 -5.27
N PRO A 37 4.66 14.25 -5.27
CA PRO A 37 4.16 15.24 -4.32
C PRO A 37 2.67 15.52 -4.49
N SER A 38 2.17 15.59 -5.73
CA SER A 38 0.74 15.84 -5.96
C SER A 38 -0.13 14.66 -5.55
N TRP A 39 0.37 13.43 -5.71
CA TRP A 39 -0.27 12.22 -5.21
C TRP A 39 -0.28 12.17 -3.68
N PHE A 40 0.84 12.50 -3.04
CA PHE A 40 0.96 12.57 -1.58
C PHE A 40 0.02 13.64 -0.98
N GLU A 41 -0.07 14.82 -1.61
CA GLU A 41 -1.03 15.85 -1.20
C GLU A 41 -2.50 15.41 -1.34
N ALA A 42 -2.81 14.54 -2.32
CA ALA A 42 -4.15 13.97 -2.45
C ALA A 42 -4.48 13.09 -1.23
N ALA A 43 -3.54 12.23 -0.83
CA ALA A 43 -3.66 11.43 0.38
C ALA A 43 -3.85 12.31 1.63
N GLY A 44 -3.02 13.35 1.78
CA GLY A 44 -3.12 14.31 2.88
C GLY A 44 -4.44 15.12 2.91
N SER A 45 -5.18 15.17 1.80
CA SER A 45 -6.53 15.75 1.74
C SER A 45 -7.66 14.78 2.09
N GLY A 46 -7.33 13.58 2.60
CA GLY A 46 -8.29 12.57 3.02
C GLY A 46 -8.82 11.70 1.87
N ILE A 47 -8.20 11.76 0.69
CA ILE A 47 -8.55 10.90 -0.44
C ILE A 47 -7.75 9.60 -0.31
N PRO A 48 -8.39 8.42 -0.22
CA PRO A 48 -7.68 7.14 -0.29
C PRO A 48 -6.86 7.04 -1.57
N VAL A 49 -5.62 6.57 -1.46
CA VAL A 49 -4.70 6.47 -2.60
C VAL A 49 -4.20 5.04 -2.80
N LEU A 50 -3.99 4.66 -4.06
CA LEU A 50 -3.36 3.40 -4.44
C LEU A 50 -2.40 3.64 -5.62
N THR A 51 -1.23 3.01 -5.58
CA THR A 51 -0.26 3.08 -6.68
C THR A 51 0.70 1.90 -6.67
N THR A 52 1.49 1.79 -7.74
CA THR A 52 2.71 0.99 -7.76
C THR A 52 3.95 1.88 -7.77
N ALA A 53 5.09 1.36 -7.33
CA ALA A 53 6.40 1.99 -7.44
C ALA A 53 7.45 0.90 -7.66
N HIS A 54 8.40 1.14 -8.57
CA HIS A 54 9.53 0.25 -8.76
C HIS A 54 10.59 0.50 -7.68
N SER A 55 10.94 -0.56 -6.96
CA SER A 55 12.01 -0.56 -5.95
C SER A 55 12.65 -1.94 -5.87
N VAL A 56 13.82 -1.99 -5.21
CA VAL A 56 14.51 -3.27 -4.93
C VAL A 56 13.88 -4.00 -3.73
N GLY A 57 13.26 -3.25 -2.82
CA GLY A 57 12.55 -3.76 -1.65
C GLY A 57 11.75 -2.67 -0.96
N LEU A 58 11.22 -2.98 0.22
CA LEU A 58 10.35 -2.05 0.97
C LEU A 58 11.07 -0.75 1.38
N GLY A 59 12.23 -0.86 2.03
CA GLY A 59 12.98 0.31 2.51
C GLY A 59 13.43 1.24 1.38
N ASP A 60 13.79 0.69 0.22
CA ASP A 60 14.16 1.47 -0.97
C ASP A 60 12.95 2.25 -1.52
N ALA A 61 11.76 1.63 -1.56
CA ALA A 61 10.54 2.32 -1.96
C ALA A 61 10.23 3.51 -1.06
N VAL A 62 10.29 3.32 0.26
CA VAL A 62 10.03 4.37 1.25
C VAL A 62 11.00 5.52 1.08
N LYS A 63 12.31 5.23 1.06
CA LYS A 63 13.37 6.26 0.87
C LYS A 63 13.19 7.04 -0.43
N ARG A 64 12.90 6.35 -1.53
CA ARG A 64 12.71 6.98 -2.85
C ARG A 64 11.53 7.96 -2.80
N LEU A 65 10.39 7.54 -2.28
CA LEU A 65 9.20 8.37 -2.19
C LEU A 65 9.41 9.54 -1.22
N ASP A 66 10.02 9.30 -0.06
CA ASP A 66 10.38 10.35 0.90
C ASP A 66 11.31 11.39 0.29
N THR A 67 12.31 10.95 -0.48
CA THR A 67 13.23 11.86 -1.17
C THR A 67 12.48 12.78 -2.14
N LEU A 68 11.52 12.25 -2.89
CA LEU A 68 10.74 13.04 -3.85
C LEU A 68 9.75 14.00 -3.16
N ILE A 69 9.14 13.56 -2.05
CA ILE A 69 8.28 14.39 -1.20
C ILE A 69 9.08 15.55 -0.59
N GLN A 70 10.23 15.25 0.00
CA GLN A 70 11.10 16.24 0.64
C GLN A 70 11.74 17.20 -0.36
N ALA A 71 12.12 16.72 -1.55
CA ALA A 71 12.63 17.55 -2.64
C ALA A 71 11.59 18.58 -3.13
N ALA A 72 10.29 18.30 -2.95
CA ALA A 72 9.20 19.24 -3.22
C ALA A 72 8.94 20.22 -2.06
N GLY A 73 9.75 20.20 -1.00
CA GLY A 73 9.63 21.08 0.16
C GLY A 73 8.65 20.60 1.23
N LEU A 74 8.11 19.38 1.10
CA LEU A 74 7.19 18.80 2.07
C LEU A 74 7.99 18.06 3.17
N ARG A 75 7.90 18.53 4.40
CA ARG A 75 8.55 17.91 5.57
C ARG A 75 7.67 16.80 6.14
N ALA A 76 7.49 15.72 5.39
CA ALA A 76 6.68 14.57 5.75
C ALA A 76 7.28 13.28 5.19
N SER A 77 6.85 12.14 5.72
CA SER A 77 7.15 10.82 5.17
C SER A 77 5.95 10.28 4.42
N VAL A 78 6.20 9.46 3.39
CA VAL A 78 5.17 8.67 2.70
C VAL A 78 4.43 7.75 3.68
N LEU A 79 5.07 7.34 4.77
CA LEU A 79 4.46 6.53 5.82
C LEU A 79 3.33 7.26 6.56
N ASP A 80 3.31 8.60 6.53
CA ASP A 80 2.21 9.40 7.09
C ASP A 80 0.92 9.25 6.27
N ALA A 81 1.04 8.86 5.00
CA ALA A 81 -0.09 8.72 4.08
C ALA A 81 -0.41 7.25 3.74
N VAL A 82 0.59 6.36 3.76
CA VAL A 82 0.46 4.99 3.25
C VAL A 82 0.73 3.98 4.37
N ARG A 83 -0.33 3.29 4.79
CA ARG A 83 -0.23 2.28 5.86
C ARG A 83 -0.06 0.86 5.35
N VAL A 84 -0.43 0.54 4.12
CA VAL A 84 -0.36 -0.82 3.57
C VAL A 84 0.68 -0.88 2.46
N TRP A 85 1.60 -1.84 2.56
CA TRP A 85 2.69 -2.03 1.62
C TRP A 85 2.66 -3.47 1.11
N VAL A 86 2.57 -3.63 -0.21
CA VAL A 86 2.57 -4.94 -0.86
C VAL A 86 3.87 -5.07 -1.65
N VAL A 87 4.74 -5.98 -1.23
CA VAL A 87 6.01 -6.27 -1.90
C VAL A 87 5.80 -7.38 -2.91
N CYS A 88 5.82 -7.00 -4.18
CA CYS A 88 5.74 -7.93 -5.31
C CYS A 88 7.13 -8.24 -5.84
N GLY A 89 7.33 -9.45 -6.35
CA GLY A 89 8.60 -9.78 -7.00
C GLY A 89 8.54 -11.04 -7.84
N LYS A 90 9.67 -11.30 -8.49
CA LYS A 90 9.92 -12.55 -9.21
C LYS A 90 10.62 -13.57 -8.30
N THR A 91 10.22 -14.82 -8.43
CA THR A 91 10.93 -16.00 -7.92
C THR A 91 11.31 -16.84 -9.14
N VAL A 92 12.59 -17.18 -9.25
CA VAL A 92 13.09 -18.03 -10.33
C VAL A 92 13.27 -19.43 -9.74
N SER A 93 12.52 -20.39 -10.24
CA SER A 93 12.60 -21.80 -9.87
C SER A 93 13.06 -22.63 -11.07
N SER A 94 13.32 -23.92 -10.85
CA SER A 94 13.56 -24.86 -11.94
C SER A 94 12.36 -25.05 -12.87
N SER A 95 11.14 -24.73 -12.41
CA SER A 95 9.89 -24.82 -13.18
C SER A 95 9.55 -23.55 -13.97
N GLY A 96 10.24 -22.42 -13.72
CA GLY A 96 10.04 -21.19 -14.48
C GLY A 96 10.22 -19.90 -13.67
N ILE A 97 9.68 -18.81 -14.21
CA ILE A 97 9.62 -17.51 -13.53
C ILE A 97 8.22 -17.33 -12.99
N GLU A 98 8.09 -17.36 -11.67
CA GLU A 98 6.86 -17.03 -10.97
C GLU A 98 6.90 -15.57 -10.52
N ARG A 99 5.78 -14.86 -10.66
CA ARG A 99 5.61 -13.49 -10.17
C ARG A 99 4.44 -13.48 -9.19
N GLY A 100 4.63 -12.83 -8.05
CA GLY A 100 3.59 -12.77 -7.04
C GLY A 100 3.94 -11.85 -5.88
N VAL A 101 3.06 -11.85 -4.90
CA VAL A 101 3.27 -11.16 -3.63
C VAL A 101 4.26 -11.96 -2.80
N LYS A 102 5.34 -11.31 -2.38
CA LYS A 102 6.35 -11.88 -1.47
C LYS A 102 6.01 -11.60 -0.02
N ALA A 103 5.54 -10.39 0.25
CA ALA A 103 5.13 -9.96 1.58
C ALA A 103 4.09 -8.83 1.51
N VAL A 104 3.29 -8.72 2.56
CA VAL A 104 2.39 -7.59 2.80
C VAL A 104 2.65 -7.10 4.22
N TYR A 105 2.76 -5.78 4.37
CA TYR A 105 3.01 -5.12 5.65
C TYR A 105 1.96 -4.06 5.93
N VAL A 106 1.62 -3.92 7.21
CA VAL A 106 0.82 -2.81 7.74
C VAL A 106 1.73 -1.98 8.66
N VAL A 107 1.75 -0.67 8.46
CA VAL A 107 2.51 0.27 9.30
C VAL A 107 1.76 0.52 10.60
N THR A 108 2.43 0.28 11.71
CA THR A 108 1.97 0.47 13.09
C THR A 108 2.95 1.37 13.84
N GLU A 109 2.67 1.67 15.11
CA GLU A 109 3.61 2.41 15.97
C GLU A 109 4.90 1.61 16.25
N GLU A 110 4.82 0.28 16.22
CA GLU A 110 5.97 -0.63 16.43
C GLU A 110 6.80 -0.85 15.15
N GLY A 111 6.34 -0.32 14.01
CA GLY A 111 6.97 -0.45 12.71
C GLY A 111 6.11 -1.22 11.70
N PHE A 112 6.76 -1.99 10.83
CA PHE A 112 6.10 -2.75 9.76
C PHE A 112 5.66 -4.11 10.26
N GLN A 113 4.39 -4.24 10.63
CA GLN A 113 3.75 -5.51 10.99
C GLN A 113 3.55 -6.36 9.73
N PRO A 114 4.21 -7.52 9.60
CA PRO A 114 3.93 -8.44 8.50
C PRO A 114 2.53 -9.03 8.67
N VAL A 115 1.71 -8.98 7.61
CA VAL A 115 0.41 -9.66 7.56
C VAL A 115 0.43 -10.88 6.65
N TYR A 116 1.36 -10.89 5.70
CA TYR A 116 1.69 -12.04 4.86
C TYR A 116 3.18 -12.03 4.55
N ARG A 117 3.84 -13.19 4.61
CA ARG A 117 5.25 -13.34 4.18
C ARG A 117 5.53 -14.78 3.79
N ALA A 118 6.03 -14.99 2.56
CA ALA A 118 6.47 -16.30 2.09
C ALA A 118 5.47 -17.46 2.32
N GLY A 119 4.18 -17.23 2.01
CA GLY A 119 3.11 -18.22 2.18
C GLY A 119 2.55 -18.36 3.59
N ARG A 120 3.07 -17.57 4.56
CA ARG A 120 2.58 -17.53 5.94
C ARG A 120 1.71 -16.29 6.14
N TYR A 121 0.68 -16.45 6.96
CA TYR A 121 -0.33 -15.43 7.25
C TYR A 121 -0.32 -15.08 8.72
N LEU A 122 -0.58 -13.81 9.05
CA LEU A 122 -0.79 -13.41 10.43
C LEU A 122 -2.11 -14.02 10.94
N PRO A 123 -2.20 -14.49 12.20
CA PRO A 123 -3.44 -15.01 12.75
C PRO A 123 -4.58 -14.00 12.58
N GLU A 124 -5.78 -14.48 12.23
CA GLU A 124 -6.89 -13.59 11.87
C GLU A 124 -7.26 -12.61 12.98
N GLU A 125 -7.23 -13.05 14.23
CA GLU A 125 -7.48 -12.20 15.38
C GLU A 125 -6.47 -11.05 15.50
N GLU A 126 -5.21 -11.30 15.17
CA GLU A 126 -4.17 -10.28 15.16
C GLU A 126 -4.34 -9.35 13.96
N PHE A 127 -4.64 -9.89 12.77
CA PHE A 127 -4.92 -9.11 11.57
C PHE A 127 -6.10 -8.15 11.78
N LEU A 128 -7.20 -8.62 12.36
CA LEU A 128 -8.38 -7.79 12.63
C LEU A 128 -8.10 -6.62 13.58
N ARG A 129 -7.13 -6.77 14.51
CA ARG A 129 -6.68 -5.67 15.39
C ARG A 129 -5.91 -4.58 14.66
N LEU A 130 -5.38 -4.87 13.48
CA LEU A 130 -4.69 -3.87 12.64
C LEU A 130 -5.64 -3.00 11.83
N LEU A 131 -6.88 -3.46 11.65
CA LEU A 131 -7.88 -2.71 10.90
C LEU A 131 -8.42 -1.56 11.75
N PRO A 132 -8.69 -0.39 11.14
CA PRO A 132 -9.42 0.66 11.84
C PRO A 132 -10.83 0.16 12.20
N PRO A 133 -11.45 0.68 13.27
CA PRO A 133 -12.79 0.25 13.68
C PRO A 133 -13.84 0.48 12.59
N GLU A 134 -13.69 1.57 11.84
CA GLU A 134 -14.51 1.91 10.67
C GLU A 134 -13.65 2.09 9.43
N LEU A 135 -14.09 1.47 8.34
CA LEU A 135 -13.52 1.63 7.01
C LEU A 135 -14.08 2.90 6.35
N GLN A 136 -13.20 3.66 5.71
CA GLN A 136 -13.58 4.82 4.90
C GLN A 136 -14.47 4.40 3.71
N LEU A 137 -14.19 3.22 3.14
CA LEU A 137 -14.98 2.57 2.09
C LEU A 137 -15.40 1.18 2.59
N GLY A 138 -16.69 0.99 2.83
CA GLY A 138 -17.28 -0.30 3.18
C GLY A 138 -17.86 -0.98 1.93
N PHE A 139 -17.75 -2.30 1.84
CA PHE A 139 -18.36 -3.07 0.74
C PHE A 139 -19.89 -3.15 0.91
N GLU A 140 -20.33 -3.35 2.15
CA GLU A 140 -21.74 -3.41 2.59
C GLU A 140 -21.90 -2.76 3.96
N GLU A 141 -20.95 -3.04 4.86
CA GLU A 141 -20.80 -2.40 6.16
C GLU A 141 -19.46 -1.68 6.28
N LYS A 142 -19.41 -0.64 7.12
CA LYS A 142 -18.17 0.06 7.46
C LYS A 142 -17.40 -0.59 8.61
N ALA A 143 -18.04 -1.47 9.39
CA ALA A 143 -17.37 -2.19 10.46
C ALA A 143 -16.33 -3.16 9.88
N ALA A 144 -15.07 -2.99 10.26
CA ALA A 144 -13.97 -3.76 9.67
C ALA A 144 -14.11 -5.30 9.80
N PRO A 145 -14.55 -5.87 10.94
CA PRO A 145 -14.73 -7.31 11.06
C PRO A 145 -15.78 -7.87 10.09
N ALA A 146 -16.91 -7.17 9.92
CA ALA A 146 -17.97 -7.59 9.01
C ALA A 146 -17.52 -7.50 7.55
N ALA A 147 -16.86 -6.40 7.18
CA ALA A 147 -16.29 -6.24 5.84
C ALA A 147 -15.24 -7.32 5.51
N TYR A 148 -14.39 -7.69 6.48
CA TYR A 148 -13.42 -8.76 6.32
C TYR A 148 -14.08 -10.11 6.01
N LEU A 149 -15.11 -10.50 6.79
CA LEU A 149 -15.83 -11.76 6.57
C LEU A 149 -16.49 -11.81 5.19
N ALA A 150 -17.17 -10.72 4.79
CA ALA A 150 -17.80 -10.63 3.48
C ALA A 150 -16.80 -10.76 2.32
N ILE A 151 -15.62 -10.13 2.44
CA ILE A 151 -14.55 -10.24 1.46
C ILE A 151 -14.00 -11.67 1.41
N LYS A 152 -13.76 -12.29 2.57
CA LYS A 152 -13.22 -13.64 2.67
C LYS A 152 -14.14 -14.67 2.02
N GLU A 153 -15.44 -14.60 2.30
CA GLU A 153 -16.47 -15.44 1.66
C GLU A 153 -16.46 -15.26 0.13
N LYS A 154 -16.44 -14.02 -0.34
CA LYS A 154 -16.48 -13.69 -1.76
C LYS A 154 -15.24 -14.15 -2.53
N LEU A 155 -14.06 -14.12 -1.90
CA LEU A 155 -12.79 -14.45 -2.56
C LEU A 155 -12.45 -15.95 -2.54
N SER A 156 -13.31 -16.81 -1.97
CA SER A 156 -13.10 -18.27 -1.93
C SER A 156 -11.69 -18.63 -1.43
N THR A 157 -11.29 -18.08 -0.27
CA THR A 157 -9.94 -18.24 0.27
C THR A 157 -9.55 -19.72 0.42
N PRO A 158 -8.33 -20.12 0.03
CA PRO A 158 -7.90 -21.51 0.06
C PRO A 158 -7.89 -22.08 1.48
N GLU A 159 -8.27 -23.35 1.62
CA GLU A 159 -8.44 -24.04 2.91
C GLU A 159 -7.10 -24.30 3.66
N GLU A 160 -5.96 -24.18 2.98
CA GLU A 160 -4.63 -24.53 3.52
C GLU A 160 -3.76 -23.30 3.90
N ALA A 161 -4.33 -22.31 4.58
CA ALA A 161 -3.55 -21.17 5.06
C ALA A 161 -2.67 -21.56 6.27
N VAL A 162 -1.36 -21.31 6.19
CA VAL A 162 -0.44 -21.49 7.32
C VAL A 162 -0.37 -20.19 8.11
N PHE A 163 -0.98 -20.19 9.29
CA PHE A 163 -0.96 -19.05 10.19
C PHE A 163 0.24 -19.12 11.14
N GLU A 164 0.93 -17.99 11.28
CA GLU A 164 2.08 -17.86 12.16
C GLU A 164 2.14 -16.44 12.74
N ARG A 165 2.40 -16.35 14.03
CA ARG A 165 2.65 -15.06 14.67
C ARG A 165 3.93 -14.44 14.09
N MET A 166 3.84 -13.20 13.65
CA MET A 166 4.94 -12.48 13.04
C MET A 166 5.18 -11.20 13.82
N GLU A 167 6.42 -11.01 14.29
CA GLU A 167 6.77 -9.80 15.04
C GLU A 167 6.97 -8.61 14.07
N PRO A 168 6.62 -7.38 14.49
CA PRO A 168 6.87 -6.17 13.72
C PRO A 168 8.35 -5.99 13.41
N LEU A 169 8.64 -5.49 12.20
CA LEU A 169 9.98 -5.04 11.83
C LEU A 169 10.11 -3.55 12.19
N PRO A 170 11.07 -3.16 13.06
CA PRO A 170 11.27 -1.75 13.38
C PRO A 170 11.53 -0.93 12.11
N THR A 171 10.93 0.28 12.05
CA THR A 171 11.05 1.16 10.88
C THR A 171 12.50 1.39 10.47
N GLU A 172 13.38 1.61 11.44
CA GLU A 172 14.79 1.89 11.16
C GLU A 172 15.54 0.70 10.58
N GLU A 173 15.19 -0.52 10.98
CA GLU A 173 15.78 -1.73 10.39
C GLU A 173 15.36 -1.88 8.93
N VAL A 174 14.08 -1.64 8.61
CA VAL A 174 13.56 -1.69 7.24
C VAL A 174 14.24 -0.63 6.37
N LEU A 175 14.41 0.59 6.89
CA LEU A 175 15.09 1.65 6.17
C LEU A 175 16.59 1.34 6.00
N GLN A 176 17.27 0.75 6.98
CA GLN A 176 18.70 0.43 6.83
C GLN A 176 18.97 -0.76 5.89
N SER A 177 18.07 -1.75 5.86
CA SER A 177 18.30 -3.03 5.18
C SER A 177 18.19 -3.02 3.66
N GLY A 178 17.73 -1.94 3.03
CA GLY A 178 17.88 -1.69 1.58
C GLY A 178 17.29 -2.73 0.59
N GLY A 179 16.66 -3.81 1.07
CA GLY A 179 16.27 -4.94 0.22
C GLY A 179 15.63 -6.11 0.96
N LEU A 180 14.65 -5.86 1.84
CA LEU A 180 13.70 -6.88 2.30
C LEU A 180 12.52 -7.03 1.33
#